data_AF-A0A3D2EET1-F1
#
_entry.id   AF-A0A3D2EET1-F1
#
_cell.length_a   1.000
_cell.length_b   1.000
_cell.length_c   1.000
_cell.angle_alpha   90.00
_cell.angle_beta   90.00
_cell.angle_gamma   90.00
#
_symmetry.space_group_name_H-M   'P 1'
#
loop_
_entity.id
_entity.type
_entity.pdbx_description
1 polymer ?
#
loop_
_entity_poly.entity_id
_entity_poly.type
_entity_poly.pdbx_seq_one_letter_code
_entity_poly.pdbx_strand_id
1 'polypeptide(L)'
;MRTRRTVEKQWKSLAGMAGVVIASILCAMLLLMITGWIPKSMIRESCVESGAYFEEHELFPLLLEGQFNTRQDNYADCILVNILYHIDKKDLLRSLIKASYYNPELQSVEVSLAESLAGDKTPDVDYFRYWHGGMVLLRPLFVFTGIRGARIILGVVLLLLTLTVIALMWKQKVKTLAVCYFLGNVIIQTWMCAFSIEYITTFLLMNIFLILLLLWFPHRTDTGSFYRRVYAILCASGVWTCFFDFLTTETLTVTMPILLLLVLRYQAGELESIRQESRRLLCGLLCWGSSYAIMFITKWLLAVVVLGRHLERQ
;
A
#
# COMPACT_ATOMS: atom_id res chain seq x y z
N MET A 1 36.15 -9.20 -25.58
CA MET A 1 34.82 -8.78 -26.11
C MET A 1 33.62 -9.35 -25.33
N ARG A 2 33.63 -10.62 -24.89
CA ARG A 2 32.50 -11.25 -24.18
C ARG A 2 32.17 -10.58 -22.83
N THR A 3 33.17 -10.16 -22.07
CA THR A 3 33.06 -9.46 -20.76
C THR A 3 32.48 -8.06 -20.85
N ARG A 4 32.81 -7.29 -21.89
CA ARG A 4 32.31 -5.91 -22.07
C ARG A 4 30.80 -5.90 -22.37
N ARG A 5 30.33 -6.86 -23.17
CA ARG A 5 28.90 -7.05 -23.49
C ARG A 5 28.07 -7.52 -22.29
N THR A 6 28.62 -8.35 -21.40
CA THR A 6 27.92 -8.76 -20.16
C THR A 6 27.79 -7.61 -19.17
N VAL A 7 28.86 -6.82 -18.99
CA VAL A 7 28.84 -5.64 -18.13
C VAL A 7 27.81 -4.63 -18.65
N GLU A 8 27.81 -4.33 -19.95
CA GLU A 8 26.84 -3.40 -20.55
C GLU A 8 25.38 -3.86 -20.37
N LYS A 9 25.10 -5.16 -20.48
CA LYS A 9 23.77 -5.74 -20.25
C LYS A 9 23.34 -5.64 -18.77
N GLN A 10 24.27 -5.77 -17.83
CA GLN A 10 24.02 -5.60 -16.39
C GLN A 10 23.72 -4.14 -16.05
N TRP A 11 24.52 -3.20 -16.56
CA TRP A 11 24.29 -1.76 -16.39
C TRP A 11 22.94 -1.31 -16.93
N LYS A 12 22.57 -1.74 -18.15
CA LYS A 12 21.24 -1.46 -18.71
C LYS A 12 20.10 -2.01 -17.84
N SER A 13 20.32 -3.15 -17.18
CA SER A 13 19.34 -3.74 -16.27
C SER A 13 19.20 -2.94 -14.96
N LEU A 14 20.32 -2.51 -14.38
CA LEU A 14 20.33 -1.69 -13.15
C LEU A 14 19.71 -0.31 -13.41
N ALA A 15 20.06 0.32 -14.53
CA ALA A 15 19.47 1.58 -14.96
C ALA A 15 17.95 1.45 -15.18
N GLY A 16 17.49 0.33 -15.75
CA GLY A 16 16.06 0.05 -15.89
C GLY A 16 15.33 -0.06 -14.54
N MET A 17 15.90 -0.77 -13.57
CA MET A 17 15.30 -0.90 -12.23
C MET A 17 15.31 0.44 -11.47
N ALA A 18 16.41 1.20 -11.53
CA ALA A 18 16.47 2.54 -10.97
C ALA A 18 15.43 3.47 -11.61
N GLY A 19 15.26 3.39 -12.93
CA GLY A 19 14.22 4.12 -13.65
C GLY A 19 12.80 3.77 -13.16
N VAL A 20 12.52 2.49 -12.89
CA VAL A 20 11.22 2.07 -12.33
C VAL A 20 11.00 2.59 -10.90
N VAL A 21 12.04 2.59 -10.06
CA VAL A 21 11.96 3.17 -8.70
C VAL A 21 11.64 4.66 -8.78
N ILE A 22 12.42 5.43 -9.56
CA ILE A 22 12.22 6.88 -9.71
C ILE A 22 10.82 7.17 -10.29
N ALA A 23 10.42 6.47 -11.34
CA ALA A 23 9.10 6.65 -11.93
C ALA A 23 7.97 6.33 -10.95
N SER A 24 8.12 5.29 -10.11
CA SER A 24 7.13 4.93 -9.09
C SER A 24 7.02 6.01 -8.01
N ILE A 25 8.15 6.55 -7.54
CA ILE A 25 8.16 7.64 -6.55
C ILE A 25 7.48 8.89 -7.12
N LEU A 26 7.86 9.30 -8.34
CA LEU A 26 7.26 10.47 -9.00
C LEU A 26 5.76 10.27 -9.24
N CYS A 27 5.34 9.06 -9.62
CA CYS A 27 3.94 8.72 -9.80
C CYS A 27 3.17 8.79 -8.47
N ALA A 28 3.70 8.21 -7.40
CA ALA A 28 3.10 8.25 -6.08
C ALA A 28 2.94 9.70 -5.58
N MET A 29 3.97 10.52 -5.73
CA MET A 29 3.91 11.95 -5.40
C MET A 29 2.88 12.69 -6.25
N LEU A 30 2.84 12.44 -7.56
CA LEU A 30 1.87 13.07 -8.45
C LEU A 30 0.44 12.71 -8.08
N LEU A 31 0.15 11.43 -7.80
CA LEU A 31 -1.17 10.99 -7.34
C LEU A 31 -1.56 11.65 -6.02
N LEU A 32 -0.63 11.72 -5.07
CA LEU A 32 -0.87 12.38 -3.79
C LEU A 32 -1.19 13.87 -3.97
N MET A 33 -0.43 14.55 -4.82
CA MET A 33 -0.70 15.94 -5.20
C MET A 33 -2.09 16.08 -5.83
N ILE A 34 -2.42 15.28 -6.86
CA ILE A 34 -3.73 15.32 -7.54
C ILE A 34 -4.88 15.17 -6.53
N THR A 35 -4.78 14.22 -5.61
CA THR A 35 -5.84 14.03 -4.61
C THR A 35 -5.92 15.16 -3.60
N GLY A 36 -4.80 15.76 -3.22
CA GLY A 36 -4.78 16.94 -2.36
C GLY A 36 -5.37 18.21 -2.98
N TRP A 37 -5.53 18.26 -4.31
CA TRP A 37 -6.27 19.33 -5.00
C TRP A 37 -7.79 19.23 -4.82
N ILE A 38 -8.32 18.09 -4.36
CA ILE A 38 -9.73 17.94 -4.01
C ILE A 38 -10.05 18.89 -2.85
N PRO A 39 -10.92 19.90 -3.03
CA PRO A 39 -11.24 20.87 -1.98
C PRO A 39 -11.82 20.22 -0.73
N LYS A 40 -11.44 20.73 0.45
CA LYS A 40 -12.01 20.33 1.75
C LYS A 40 -13.54 20.36 1.75
N SER A 41 -14.14 21.36 1.10
CA SER A 41 -15.60 21.50 0.99
C SER A 41 -16.28 20.31 0.30
N MET A 42 -15.60 19.60 -0.61
CA MET A 42 -16.17 18.44 -1.31
C MET A 42 -16.18 17.17 -0.47
N ILE A 43 -15.36 17.08 0.57
CA ILE A 43 -15.27 15.90 1.45
C ILE A 43 -15.83 16.16 2.85
N ARG A 44 -16.14 17.42 3.19
CA ARG A 44 -16.55 17.83 4.55
C ARG A 44 -17.75 17.05 5.06
N GLU A 45 -18.79 16.90 4.25
CA GLU A 45 -20.00 16.19 4.64
C GLU A 45 -19.71 14.71 4.94
N SER A 46 -18.99 14.03 4.04
CA SER A 46 -18.55 12.65 4.25
C SER A 46 -17.62 12.49 5.45
N CYS A 47 -16.75 13.46 5.75
CA CYS A 47 -15.95 13.46 6.97
C CYS A 47 -16.81 13.61 8.23
N VAL A 48 -17.79 14.52 8.23
CA VAL A 48 -18.75 14.70 9.33
C VAL A 48 -19.58 13.44 9.57
N GLU A 49 -20.11 12.82 8.52
CA GLU A 49 -20.84 11.55 8.63
C GLU A 49 -19.94 10.43 9.18
N SER A 50 -18.68 10.40 8.77
CA SER A 50 -17.70 9.44 9.29
C SER A 50 -17.40 9.68 10.77
N GLY A 51 -17.26 10.95 11.19
CA GLY A 51 -17.07 11.33 12.59
C GLY A 51 -18.22 10.85 13.47
N ALA A 52 -19.47 11.12 13.06
CA ALA A 52 -20.66 10.65 13.78
C ALA A 52 -20.70 9.12 13.89
N TYR A 53 -20.32 8.40 12.82
CA TYR A 53 -20.19 6.95 12.87
C TYR A 53 -19.19 6.49 13.94
N PHE A 54 -18.04 7.15 14.07
CA PHE A 54 -17.05 6.77 15.08
C PHE A 54 -17.45 7.14 16.51
N GLU A 55 -18.22 8.21 16.73
CA GLU A 55 -18.76 8.53 18.06
C GLU A 55 -19.76 7.48 18.57
N GLU A 56 -20.50 6.83 17.66
CA GLU A 56 -21.49 5.80 17.98
C GLU A 56 -20.89 4.40 18.17
N HIS A 57 -19.61 4.21 17.86
CA HIS A 57 -18.96 2.89 17.87
C HIS A 57 -17.71 2.90 18.73
N GLU A 58 -17.40 1.75 19.33
CA GLU A 58 -16.11 1.60 20.00
C GLU A 58 -14.95 1.77 18.99
N LEU A 59 -13.77 2.14 19.50
CA LEU A 59 -12.57 2.24 18.68
C LEU A 59 -12.09 0.88 18.17
N PHE A 60 -12.36 -0.19 18.92
CA PHE A 60 -11.90 -1.53 18.56
C PHE A 60 -12.95 -2.63 18.77
N PRO A 61 -14.12 -2.54 18.14
CA PRO A 61 -15.20 -3.49 18.32
C PRO A 61 -14.84 -4.83 17.69
N LEU A 62 -15.38 -5.91 18.25
CA LEU A 62 -15.41 -7.21 17.59
C LEU A 62 -16.63 -7.29 16.69
N LEU A 63 -16.46 -7.61 15.41
CA LEU A 63 -17.61 -7.84 14.52
C LEU A 63 -18.34 -9.15 14.85
N LEU A 64 -17.62 -10.15 15.35
CA LEU A 64 -18.17 -11.40 15.85
C LEU A 64 -17.72 -11.60 17.31
N GLU A 65 -18.69 -11.65 18.22
CA GLU A 65 -18.41 -11.84 19.64
C GLU A 65 -17.64 -13.14 19.88
N GLY A 66 -16.59 -13.07 20.70
CA GLY A 66 -15.68 -14.19 20.98
C GLY A 66 -14.65 -14.50 19.89
N GLN A 67 -14.64 -13.79 18.75
CA GLN A 67 -13.66 -13.98 17.67
C GLN A 67 -12.69 -12.80 17.60
N PHE A 68 -11.55 -12.90 18.30
CA PHE A 68 -10.55 -11.82 18.40
C PHE A 68 -10.02 -11.32 17.04
N ASN A 69 -9.91 -12.21 16.06
CA ASN A 69 -9.47 -11.87 14.70
C ASN A 69 -10.47 -11.01 13.91
N THR A 70 -11.68 -10.80 14.45
CA THR A 70 -12.67 -9.87 13.88
C THR A 70 -12.66 -8.49 14.53
N ARG A 71 -11.58 -8.16 15.27
CA ARG A 71 -11.37 -6.84 15.85
C ARG A 71 -11.13 -5.81 14.75
N GLN A 72 -12.01 -4.83 14.69
CA GLN A 72 -11.88 -3.68 13.80
C GLN A 72 -10.93 -2.63 14.40
N ASP A 73 -10.33 -1.79 13.57
CA ASP A 73 -9.48 -0.67 13.99
C ASP A 73 -10.10 0.66 13.52
N ASN A 74 -11.02 1.19 14.31
CA ASN A 74 -11.57 2.53 14.07
C ASN A 74 -10.61 3.62 14.56
N TYR A 75 -9.65 3.31 15.43
CA TYR A 75 -8.67 4.27 15.93
C TYR A 75 -7.80 4.83 14.80
N ALA A 76 -7.20 3.96 14.00
CA ALA A 76 -6.40 4.37 12.85
C ALA A 76 -7.24 5.11 11.81
N ASP A 77 -8.49 4.65 11.58
CA ASP A 77 -9.39 5.26 10.62
C ASP A 77 -9.85 6.67 11.07
N CYS A 78 -10.01 6.92 12.38
CA CYS A 78 -10.29 8.27 12.92
C CYS A 78 -9.15 9.24 12.58
N ILE A 79 -7.90 8.84 12.85
CA ILE A 79 -6.71 9.65 12.54
C ILE A 79 -6.64 9.91 11.05
N LEU A 80 -6.88 8.89 10.23
CA LEU A 80 -6.83 9.01 8.77
C LEU A 80 -7.88 9.99 8.24
N VAL A 81 -9.14 9.90 8.71
CA VAL A 81 -10.19 10.87 8.34
C VAL A 81 -9.84 12.29 8.78
N ASN A 82 -9.24 12.43 9.95
CA ASN A 82 -8.79 13.71 10.47
C ASN A 82 -7.67 14.32 9.58
N ILE A 83 -6.69 13.51 9.16
CA ILE A 83 -5.64 13.93 8.20
C ILE A 83 -6.26 14.33 6.86
N LEU A 84 -7.19 13.52 6.33
CA LEU A 84 -7.89 13.83 5.07
C LEU A 84 -8.56 15.20 5.16
N TYR A 85 -9.24 15.50 6.26
CA TYR A 85 -9.94 16.76 6.45
C TYR A 85 -8.99 17.98 6.46
N HIS A 86 -7.78 17.82 7.01
CA HIS A 86 -6.80 18.89 7.21
C HIS A 86 -5.81 19.13 6.07
N ILE A 87 -5.91 18.40 4.96
CA ILE A 87 -5.09 18.73 3.78
C ILE A 87 -5.46 20.12 3.25
N ASP A 88 -4.52 21.06 3.36
CA ASP A 88 -4.69 22.45 2.94
C ASP A 88 -4.11 22.68 1.53
N LYS A 89 -4.97 23.06 0.60
CA LYS A 89 -4.60 23.39 -0.78
C LYS A 89 -3.69 24.63 -0.87
N LYS A 90 -3.74 25.57 0.08
CA LYS A 90 -2.95 26.81 0.03
C LYS A 90 -1.45 26.53 0.21
N ASP A 91 -1.11 25.57 1.06
CA ASP A 91 0.26 25.09 1.28
C ASP A 91 0.32 23.56 1.07
N LEU A 92 -0.08 23.14 -0.13
CA LEU A 92 -0.39 21.74 -0.43
C LEU A 92 0.77 20.78 -0.17
N LEU A 93 1.96 21.11 -0.68
CA LEU A 93 3.12 20.23 -0.52
C LEU A 93 3.47 20.06 0.96
N ARG A 94 3.48 21.16 1.73
CA ARG A 94 3.77 21.11 3.16
C ARG A 94 2.73 20.31 3.90
N SER A 95 1.45 20.54 3.61
CA SER A 95 0.33 19.84 4.25
C SER A 95 0.36 18.33 3.98
N LEU A 96 0.62 17.91 2.73
CA LEU A 96 0.76 16.49 2.38
C LEU A 96 1.97 15.81 3.02
N ILE A 97 3.08 16.55 3.17
CA ILE A 97 4.27 16.01 3.83
C ILE A 97 4.07 15.91 5.35
N LYS A 98 3.48 16.93 5.96
CA LYS A 98 3.24 17.03 7.41
C LYS A 98 2.14 16.07 7.89
N ALA A 99 1.11 15.88 7.06
CA ALA A 99 -0.06 15.04 7.35
C ALA A 99 -0.62 15.28 8.76
N SER A 100 -0.86 16.55 9.08
CA SER A 100 -1.28 16.95 10.42
C SER A 100 -2.74 16.64 10.67
N TYR A 101 -3.08 16.41 11.93
CA TYR A 101 -4.44 16.23 12.41
C TYR A 101 -4.63 16.89 13.78
N TYR A 102 -5.88 17.12 14.17
CA TYR A 102 -6.22 17.66 15.49
C TYR A 102 -6.43 16.52 16.48
N ASN A 103 -5.61 16.45 17.53
CA ASN A 103 -5.79 15.54 18.64
C ASN A 103 -5.01 16.04 19.88
N PRO A 104 -5.64 16.89 20.70
CA PRO A 104 -5.06 17.39 21.94
C PRO A 104 -4.60 16.26 22.86
N GLU A 105 -3.64 16.57 23.73
CA GLU A 105 -3.17 15.64 24.74
C GLU A 105 -4.33 15.14 25.63
N LEU A 106 -4.31 13.84 25.96
CA LEU A 106 -5.29 13.16 26.82
C LEU A 106 -6.70 13.01 26.25
N GLN A 107 -6.96 13.44 25.01
CA GLN A 107 -8.24 13.22 24.33
C GLN A 107 -8.19 11.96 23.45
N SER A 108 -9.31 11.24 23.38
CA SER A 108 -9.47 10.11 22.49
C SER A 108 -9.72 10.57 21.05
N VAL A 109 -9.29 9.77 20.08
CA VAL A 109 -9.19 10.19 18.66
C VAL A 109 -10.54 10.43 18.00
N GLU A 110 -11.58 9.72 18.42
CA GLU A 110 -12.96 9.86 17.96
C GLU A 110 -13.57 11.18 18.44
N VAL A 111 -13.31 11.57 19.69
CA VAL A 111 -13.79 12.84 20.25
C VAL A 111 -13.01 14.00 19.61
N SER A 112 -11.70 13.88 19.48
CA SER A 112 -10.88 14.87 18.77
C SER A 112 -11.32 15.06 17.32
N LEU A 113 -11.63 13.97 16.60
CA LEU A 113 -12.17 14.05 15.25
C LEU A 113 -13.51 14.80 15.21
N ALA A 114 -14.44 14.48 16.11
CA ALA A 114 -15.73 15.16 16.18
C ALA A 114 -15.58 16.67 16.44
N GLU A 115 -14.77 17.05 17.43
CA GLU A 115 -14.47 18.46 17.73
C GLU A 115 -13.81 19.18 16.55
N SER A 116 -12.86 18.50 15.88
CA SER A 116 -12.17 19.01 14.71
C SER A 116 -13.16 19.38 13.59
N LEU A 117 -14.13 18.50 13.33
CA LEU A 117 -15.08 18.67 12.24
C LEU A 117 -16.16 19.71 12.57
N ALA A 118 -16.60 19.75 13.83
CA ALA A 118 -17.59 20.69 14.33
C ALA A 118 -17.05 22.13 14.37
N GLY A 119 -15.83 22.31 14.86
CA GLY A 119 -15.22 23.61 15.10
C GLY A 119 -14.21 24.08 14.06
N ASP A 120 -13.94 23.29 13.02
CA ASP A 120 -12.84 23.51 12.05
C ASP A 120 -11.51 23.80 12.77
N LYS A 121 -11.16 22.94 13.73
CA LYS A 121 -10.01 23.13 14.60
C LYS A 121 -8.71 23.12 13.78
N THR A 122 -7.71 23.85 14.27
CA THR A 122 -6.36 23.81 13.68
C THR A 122 -5.67 22.53 14.14
N PRO A 123 -5.03 21.76 13.23
CA PRO A 123 -4.32 20.55 13.62
C PRO A 123 -3.09 20.87 14.47
N ASP A 124 -2.85 20.05 15.49
CA ASP A 124 -1.80 20.22 16.51
C ASP A 124 -0.81 19.03 16.58
N VAL A 125 -1.13 17.91 15.93
CA VAL A 125 -0.25 16.75 15.81
C VAL A 125 0.26 16.60 14.38
N ASP A 126 1.57 16.41 14.22
CA ASP A 126 2.22 16.18 12.94
C ASP A 126 2.56 14.71 12.74
N TYR A 127 1.99 14.10 11.69
CA TYR A 127 2.17 12.68 11.41
C TYR A 127 3.00 12.40 10.15
N PHE A 128 4.10 13.13 9.99
CA PHE A 128 4.97 13.07 8.81
C PHE A 128 5.77 11.77 8.66
N ARG A 129 5.78 10.90 9.69
CA ARG A 129 6.52 9.61 9.67
C ARG A 129 6.11 8.73 8.50
N TYR A 130 4.84 8.75 8.12
CA TYR A 130 4.30 7.93 7.05
C TYR A 130 3.91 8.79 5.84
N TRP A 131 3.81 8.14 4.68
CA TRP A 131 3.35 8.76 3.44
C TRP A 131 1.85 9.02 3.43
N HIS A 132 1.08 8.23 4.18
CA HIS A 132 -0.39 8.21 4.13
C HIS A 132 -0.91 8.01 2.69
N GLY A 133 -0.27 7.13 1.92
CA GLY A 133 -0.61 6.90 0.51
C GLY A 133 -2.05 6.43 0.29
N GLY A 134 -2.69 5.85 1.31
CA GLY A 134 -4.13 5.53 1.31
C GLY A 134 -5.02 6.71 0.95
N MET A 135 -4.58 7.96 1.20
CA MET A 135 -5.29 9.17 0.76
C MET A 135 -5.59 9.21 -0.73
N VAL A 136 -4.73 8.60 -1.57
CA VAL A 136 -4.93 8.51 -3.01
C VAL A 136 -6.21 7.76 -3.36
N LEU A 137 -6.59 6.78 -2.55
CA LEU A 137 -7.83 6.02 -2.69
C LEU A 137 -8.98 6.73 -1.99
N LEU A 138 -8.74 7.25 -0.79
CA LEU A 138 -9.82 7.71 0.09
C LEU A 138 -10.36 9.08 -0.26
N ARG A 139 -9.52 10.08 -0.57
CA ARG A 139 -10.03 11.44 -0.87
C ARG A 139 -11.04 11.43 -2.01
N PRO A 140 -10.81 10.73 -3.15
CA PRO A 140 -11.82 10.61 -4.19
C PRO A 140 -13.10 9.90 -3.72
N LEU A 141 -13.00 8.84 -2.91
CA LEU A 141 -14.17 8.10 -2.40
C LEU A 141 -14.99 8.92 -1.39
N PHE A 142 -14.33 9.79 -0.62
CA PHE A 142 -14.93 10.71 0.34
C PHE A 142 -15.64 11.88 -0.32
N VAL A 143 -15.52 12.07 -1.64
CA VAL A 143 -16.42 12.97 -2.38
C VAL A 143 -17.84 12.38 -2.45
N PHE A 144 -17.99 11.06 -2.28
CA PHE A 144 -19.25 10.37 -2.55
C PHE A 144 -19.83 9.60 -1.37
N THR A 145 -19.03 9.06 -0.45
CA THR A 145 -19.52 7.98 0.44
C THR A 145 -19.00 7.93 1.89
N GLY A 146 -18.00 8.73 2.26
CA GLY A 146 -17.35 8.64 3.58
C GLY A 146 -16.72 7.28 3.91
N ILE A 147 -16.45 7.03 5.19
CA ILE A 147 -15.69 5.85 5.63
C ILE A 147 -16.42 4.53 5.33
N ARG A 148 -17.74 4.46 5.58
CA ARG A 148 -18.52 3.24 5.39
C ARG A 148 -18.55 2.81 3.94
N GLY A 149 -18.83 3.74 3.02
CA GLY A 149 -18.83 3.40 1.60
C GLY A 149 -17.43 3.20 1.03
N ALA A 150 -16.41 3.92 1.50
CA ALA A 150 -15.03 3.66 1.12
C ALA A 150 -14.60 2.22 1.48
N ARG A 151 -14.94 1.76 2.70
CA ARG A 151 -14.74 0.38 3.17
C ARG A 151 -15.43 -0.65 2.27
N ILE A 152 -16.70 -0.43 1.92
CA ILE A 152 -17.45 -1.31 1.02
C ILE A 152 -16.80 -1.36 -0.38
N ILE A 153 -16.51 -0.21 -0.97
CA ILE A 153 -15.94 -0.13 -2.33
C ILE A 153 -14.59 -0.81 -2.38
N LEU A 154 -13.69 -0.50 -1.44
CA LEU A 154 -12.36 -1.11 -1.38
C LEU A 154 -12.47 -2.62 -1.10
N GLY A 155 -13.40 -3.05 -0.25
CA GLY A 155 -13.69 -4.47 -0.02
C GLY A 155 -14.13 -5.20 -1.28
N VAL A 156 -15.01 -4.60 -2.07
CA VAL A 156 -15.43 -5.15 -3.38
C VAL A 156 -14.25 -5.22 -4.34
N VAL A 157 -13.41 -4.18 -4.41
CA VAL A 157 -12.19 -4.19 -5.24
C VAL A 157 -11.24 -5.31 -4.80
N LEU A 158 -11.02 -5.47 -3.50
CA LEU A 158 -10.20 -6.56 -2.96
C LEU A 158 -10.75 -7.94 -3.35
N LEU A 159 -12.07 -8.14 -3.25
CA LEU A 159 -12.72 -9.37 -3.67
C LEU A 159 -12.50 -9.63 -5.17
N LEU A 160 -12.74 -8.63 -6.02
CA LEU A 160 -12.57 -8.76 -7.47
C LEU A 160 -11.12 -9.08 -7.86
N LEU A 161 -10.15 -8.42 -7.22
CA LEU A 161 -8.72 -8.71 -7.43
C LEU A 161 -8.36 -10.12 -6.98
N THR A 162 -8.85 -10.55 -5.82
CA THR A 162 -8.65 -11.92 -5.29
C THR A 162 -9.22 -12.97 -6.23
N LEU A 163 -10.45 -12.79 -6.71
CA LEU A 163 -11.08 -13.67 -7.69
C LEU A 163 -10.31 -13.67 -9.02
N THR A 164 -9.77 -12.52 -9.44
CA THR A 164 -8.94 -12.41 -10.64
C THR A 164 -7.64 -13.22 -10.49
N VAL A 165 -6.95 -13.14 -9.35
CA VAL A 165 -5.76 -13.96 -9.06
C VAL A 165 -6.11 -15.45 -9.15
N ILE A 166 -7.21 -15.87 -8.53
CA ILE A 166 -7.67 -17.27 -8.56
C ILE A 166 -7.97 -17.71 -10.00
N ALA A 167 -8.71 -16.91 -10.76
CA ALA A 167 -9.05 -17.21 -12.15
C ALA A 167 -7.80 -17.32 -13.04
N LEU A 168 -6.84 -16.42 -12.86
CA LEU A 168 -5.57 -16.46 -13.58
C LEU A 168 -4.72 -17.68 -13.19
N MET A 169 -4.61 -18.01 -11.90
CA MET A 169 -3.96 -19.25 -11.45
C MET A 169 -4.61 -20.49 -12.07
N TRP A 170 -5.95 -20.51 -12.15
CA TRP A 170 -6.69 -21.59 -12.80
C TRP A 170 -6.34 -21.71 -14.28
N LYS A 171 -6.29 -20.58 -14.99
CA LYS A 171 -5.88 -20.51 -16.40
C LYS A 171 -4.44 -20.97 -16.62
N GLN A 172 -3.53 -20.71 -15.67
CA GLN A 172 -2.15 -21.18 -15.67
C GLN A 172 -1.97 -22.65 -15.26
N LYS A 173 -3.07 -23.39 -15.03
CA LYS A 173 -3.06 -24.81 -14.60
C LYS A 173 -2.43 -25.06 -13.21
N VAL A 174 -2.12 -24.01 -12.43
CA VAL A 174 -1.69 -24.10 -11.01
C VAL A 174 -2.90 -24.20 -10.05
N LYS A 175 -3.84 -25.12 -10.30
CA LYS A 175 -5.12 -25.19 -9.55
C LYS A 175 -4.94 -25.41 -8.05
N THR A 176 -3.99 -26.26 -7.65
CA THR A 176 -3.69 -26.50 -6.23
C THR A 176 -3.28 -25.22 -5.52
N LEU A 177 -2.45 -24.39 -6.17
CA LEU A 177 -2.06 -23.10 -5.61
C LEU A 177 -3.25 -22.15 -5.48
N ALA A 178 -4.17 -22.15 -6.45
CA ALA A 178 -5.39 -21.35 -6.39
C ALA A 178 -6.26 -21.72 -5.17
N VAL A 179 -6.40 -23.03 -4.91
CA VAL A 179 -7.13 -23.53 -3.73
C VAL A 179 -6.40 -23.15 -2.44
N CYS A 180 -5.08 -23.35 -2.36
CA CYS A 180 -4.29 -22.93 -1.20
C CYS A 180 -4.37 -21.43 -0.95
N TYR A 181 -4.35 -20.61 -2.01
CA TYR A 181 -4.50 -19.16 -1.92
C TYR A 181 -5.87 -18.76 -1.39
N PHE A 182 -6.95 -19.36 -1.92
CA PHE A 182 -8.31 -19.13 -1.43
C PHE A 182 -8.46 -19.52 0.04
N LEU A 183 -8.07 -20.75 0.39
CA LEU A 183 -8.13 -21.23 1.78
C LEU A 183 -7.27 -20.37 2.71
N GLY A 184 -6.09 -19.93 2.27
CA GLY A 184 -5.24 -19.01 3.01
C GLY A 184 -5.95 -17.71 3.35
N ASN A 185 -6.61 -17.07 2.36
CA ASN A 185 -7.39 -15.84 2.58
C ASN A 185 -8.58 -16.06 3.53
N VAL A 186 -9.22 -17.23 3.48
CA VAL A 186 -10.31 -17.58 4.42
C VAL A 186 -9.77 -17.75 5.84
N ILE A 187 -8.67 -18.49 6.02
CA ILE A 187 -8.07 -18.76 7.33
C ILE A 187 -7.61 -17.48 8.02
N ILE A 188 -6.94 -16.58 7.28
CA ILE A 188 -6.49 -15.29 7.84
C ILE A 188 -7.61 -14.24 7.85
N GLN A 189 -8.83 -14.61 7.45
CA GLN A 189 -9.99 -13.72 7.40
C GLN A 189 -9.72 -12.42 6.62
N THR A 190 -9.16 -12.52 5.42
CA THR A 190 -8.84 -11.35 4.58
C THR A 190 -10.03 -10.42 4.33
N TRP A 191 -11.27 -10.93 4.42
CA TRP A 191 -12.48 -10.13 4.36
C TRP A 191 -12.55 -9.02 5.44
N MET A 192 -11.88 -9.19 6.58
CA MET A 192 -11.74 -8.16 7.62
C MET A 192 -11.03 -6.89 7.13
N CYS A 193 -10.20 -6.98 6.08
CA CYS A 193 -9.60 -5.79 5.47
C CYS A 193 -10.65 -4.82 4.93
N ALA A 194 -11.86 -5.29 4.58
CA ALA A 194 -12.97 -4.43 4.16
C ALA A 194 -13.53 -3.57 5.30
N PHE A 195 -13.13 -3.81 6.56
CA PHE A 195 -13.65 -3.12 7.73
C PHE A 195 -12.60 -2.20 8.39
N SER A 196 -11.33 -2.28 8.00
CA SER A 196 -10.25 -1.42 8.49
C SER A 196 -9.41 -0.94 7.32
N ILE A 197 -9.35 0.38 7.09
CA ILE A 197 -8.66 0.94 5.92
C ILE A 197 -7.14 0.74 6.00
N GLU A 198 -6.58 0.74 7.20
CA GLU A 198 -5.15 0.49 7.41
C GLU A 198 -4.67 -0.79 6.71
N TYR A 199 -5.44 -1.88 6.80
CA TYR A 199 -5.00 -3.20 6.33
C TYR A 199 -5.24 -3.45 4.86
N ILE A 200 -6.18 -2.73 4.23
CA ILE A 200 -6.64 -3.12 2.88
C ILE A 200 -5.61 -2.86 1.79
N THR A 201 -4.78 -1.83 1.94
CA THR A 201 -3.93 -1.33 0.85
C THR A 201 -2.85 -2.33 0.44
N THR A 202 -2.20 -2.99 1.39
CA THR A 202 -1.18 -4.03 1.15
C THR A 202 -1.77 -5.25 0.47
N PHE A 203 -3.00 -5.66 0.83
CA PHE A 203 -3.71 -6.76 0.19
C PHE A 203 -4.11 -6.43 -1.26
N LEU A 204 -4.53 -5.19 -1.53
CA LEU A 204 -4.76 -4.70 -2.89
C LEU A 204 -3.47 -4.78 -3.71
N LEU A 205 -2.36 -4.24 -3.19
CA LEU A 205 -1.05 -4.24 -3.84
C LEU A 205 -0.55 -5.66 -4.11
N MET A 206 -0.63 -6.56 -3.12
CA MET A 206 -0.27 -7.97 -3.25
C MET A 206 -1.00 -8.58 -4.45
N ASN A 207 -2.33 -8.46 -4.52
CA ASN A 207 -3.10 -9.02 -5.62
C ASN A 207 -2.72 -8.40 -6.97
N ILE A 208 -2.50 -7.08 -7.05
CA ILE A 208 -2.06 -6.39 -8.27
C ILE A 208 -0.73 -6.99 -8.76
N PHE A 209 0.26 -7.15 -7.88
CA PHE A 209 1.55 -7.72 -8.27
C PHE A 209 1.46 -9.20 -8.66
N LEU A 210 0.61 -9.99 -7.99
CA LEU A 210 0.34 -11.37 -8.40
C LEU A 210 -0.30 -11.43 -9.80
N ILE A 211 -1.28 -10.56 -10.09
CA ILE A 211 -1.92 -10.46 -11.41
C ILE A 211 -0.88 -10.11 -12.49
N LEU A 212 -0.04 -9.11 -12.25
CA LEU A 212 1.02 -8.72 -13.20
C LEU A 212 1.95 -9.89 -13.53
N LEU A 213 2.36 -10.66 -12.52
CA LEU A 213 3.20 -11.84 -12.71
C LEU A 213 2.47 -12.96 -13.45
N LEU A 214 1.21 -13.25 -13.09
CA LEU A 214 0.39 -14.26 -13.76
C LEU A 214 0.10 -13.93 -15.23
N LEU A 215 -0.06 -12.65 -15.57
CA LEU A 215 -0.26 -12.21 -16.94
C LEU A 215 1.02 -12.31 -17.77
N TRP A 216 2.18 -12.01 -17.18
CA TRP A 216 3.44 -11.99 -17.91
C TRP A 216 4.15 -13.33 -17.97
N PHE A 217 3.93 -14.21 -17.00
CA PHE A 217 4.60 -15.51 -16.93
C PHE A 217 4.51 -16.30 -18.26
N PRO A 218 3.36 -16.43 -18.94
CA PRO A 218 3.26 -17.18 -20.20
C PRO A 218 4.06 -16.61 -21.36
N HIS A 219 4.31 -15.30 -21.34
CA HIS A 219 4.95 -14.58 -22.44
C HIS A 219 6.48 -14.48 -22.26
N ARG A 220 7.04 -15.20 -21.29
CA ARG A 220 8.50 -15.22 -21.06
C ARG A 220 9.21 -15.95 -22.19
N THR A 221 10.27 -15.34 -22.72
CA THR A 221 11.09 -15.91 -23.79
C THR A 221 12.34 -16.60 -23.25
N ASP A 222 12.94 -16.05 -22.19
CA ASP A 222 14.11 -16.59 -21.52
C ASP A 222 14.12 -16.21 -20.04
N THR A 223 14.71 -17.06 -19.20
CA THR A 223 14.77 -16.87 -17.75
C THR A 223 15.46 -15.57 -17.34
N GLY A 224 16.48 -15.14 -18.09
CA GLY A 224 17.26 -13.94 -17.77
C GLY A 224 16.50 -12.64 -18.03
N SER A 225 15.79 -12.51 -19.16
CA SER A 225 14.92 -11.36 -19.41
C SER A 225 13.71 -11.35 -18.50
N PHE A 226 13.14 -12.52 -18.20
CA PHE A 226 12.03 -12.68 -17.28
C PHE A 226 12.38 -12.17 -15.88
N TYR A 227 13.48 -12.63 -15.28
CA TYR A 227 13.86 -12.20 -13.94
C TYR A 227 14.24 -10.73 -13.86
N ARG A 228 14.76 -10.11 -14.92
CA ARG A 228 14.97 -8.66 -14.95
C ARG A 228 13.66 -7.89 -14.81
N ARG A 229 12.58 -8.36 -15.44
CA ARG A 229 11.25 -7.76 -15.29
C ARG A 229 10.66 -8.05 -13.91
N VAL A 230 10.83 -9.27 -13.41
CA VAL A 230 10.41 -9.63 -12.04
C VAL A 230 11.06 -8.70 -11.02
N TYR A 231 12.38 -8.48 -11.10
CA TYR A 231 13.07 -7.57 -10.18
C TYR A 231 12.61 -6.13 -10.31
N ALA A 232 12.33 -5.65 -11.53
CA ALA A 232 11.72 -4.34 -11.72
C ALA A 232 10.31 -4.24 -11.07
N ILE A 233 9.48 -5.27 -11.20
CA ILE A 233 8.18 -5.35 -10.50
C ILE A 233 8.38 -5.32 -8.98
N LEU A 234 9.34 -6.09 -8.45
CA LEU A 234 9.61 -6.13 -7.02
C LEU A 234 10.16 -4.80 -6.50
N CYS A 235 10.94 -4.06 -7.31
CA CYS A 235 11.32 -2.69 -7.01
C CYS A 235 10.11 -1.73 -6.98
N ALA A 236 9.21 -1.82 -7.95
CA ALA A 236 7.98 -1.03 -7.92
C ALA A 236 7.14 -1.38 -6.69
N SER A 237 7.04 -2.68 -6.38
CA SER A 237 6.34 -3.18 -5.20
C SER A 237 6.92 -2.60 -3.91
N GLY A 238 8.24 -2.58 -3.72
CA GLY A 238 8.82 -1.99 -2.51
C GLY A 238 8.47 -0.51 -2.35
N VAL A 239 8.51 0.27 -3.43
CA VAL A 239 8.10 1.69 -3.42
C VAL A 239 6.62 1.83 -3.04
N TRP A 240 5.74 1.15 -3.76
CA TRP A 240 4.30 1.29 -3.55
C TRP A 240 3.87 0.75 -2.19
N THR A 241 4.48 -0.31 -1.69
CA THR A 241 4.23 -0.81 -0.34
C THR A 241 4.62 0.24 0.69
N CYS A 242 5.84 0.80 0.65
CA CYS A 242 6.25 1.86 1.58
C CYS A 242 5.36 3.11 1.52
N PHE A 243 4.83 3.43 0.33
CA PHE A 243 3.95 4.56 0.14
C PHE A 243 2.56 4.37 0.79
N PHE A 244 1.98 3.17 0.66
CA PHE A 244 0.63 2.88 1.13
C PHE A 244 0.56 2.35 2.56
N ASP A 245 1.59 1.65 3.01
CA ASP A 245 1.56 0.81 4.22
C ASP A 245 1.92 1.55 5.52
N PHE A 246 1.44 1.00 6.63
CA PHE A 246 1.69 1.44 8.01
C PHE A 246 2.60 0.48 8.81
N LEU A 247 3.34 -0.43 8.15
CA LEU A 247 4.15 -1.53 8.71
C LEU A 247 3.31 -2.65 9.32
N THR A 248 2.20 -3.01 8.68
CA THR A 248 1.28 -4.04 9.20
C THR A 248 1.48 -5.37 8.48
N THR A 249 1.47 -5.37 7.15
CA THR A 249 1.52 -6.59 6.31
C THR A 249 2.36 -6.41 5.05
N GLU A 250 3.36 -5.52 5.10
CA GLU A 250 4.22 -5.11 3.98
C GLU A 250 4.84 -6.29 3.23
N THR A 251 5.23 -7.33 3.97
CA THR A 251 5.96 -8.48 3.42
C THR A 251 5.12 -9.30 2.45
N LEU A 252 3.79 -9.19 2.47
CA LEU A 252 2.89 -9.87 1.52
C LEU A 252 3.23 -9.50 0.08
N THR A 253 3.62 -8.25 -0.15
CA THR A 253 3.92 -7.72 -1.48
C THR A 253 5.22 -8.24 -2.10
N VAL A 254 6.03 -8.99 -1.34
CA VAL A 254 7.22 -9.67 -1.84
C VAL A 254 7.17 -11.19 -1.67
N THR A 255 6.67 -11.68 -0.53
CA THR A 255 6.63 -13.11 -0.22
C THR A 255 5.68 -13.85 -1.15
N MET A 256 4.46 -13.34 -1.35
CA MET A 256 3.46 -13.97 -2.21
C MET A 256 3.88 -13.99 -3.68
N PRO A 257 4.41 -12.89 -4.27
CA PRO A 257 5.04 -12.92 -5.58
C PRO A 257 6.15 -13.97 -5.75
N ILE A 258 7.06 -14.08 -4.78
CA ILE A 258 8.15 -15.06 -4.83
C ILE A 258 7.62 -16.50 -4.76
N LEU A 259 6.69 -16.78 -3.84
CA LEU A 259 6.06 -18.11 -3.71
C LEU A 259 5.31 -18.51 -4.98
N LEU A 260 4.52 -17.60 -5.55
CA LEU A 260 3.83 -17.80 -6.81
C LEU A 260 4.82 -18.18 -7.93
N LEU A 261 5.91 -17.41 -8.07
CA LEU A 261 6.92 -17.66 -9.10
C LEU A 261 7.64 -19.00 -8.92
N LEU A 262 7.93 -19.39 -7.68
CA LEU A 262 8.51 -20.70 -7.36
C LEU A 262 7.60 -21.83 -7.83
N VAL A 263 6.30 -21.76 -7.52
CA VAL A 263 5.33 -22.79 -7.92
C VAL A 263 5.12 -22.82 -9.42
N LEU A 264 4.97 -21.66 -10.07
CA LEU A 264 4.79 -21.57 -11.53
C LEU A 264 5.99 -22.17 -12.26
N ARG A 265 7.22 -21.87 -11.83
CA ARG A 265 8.44 -22.43 -12.43
C ARG A 265 8.65 -23.90 -12.10
N TYR A 266 8.26 -24.36 -10.91
CA TYR A 266 8.23 -25.77 -10.58
C TYR A 266 7.33 -26.55 -11.53
N GLN A 267 6.10 -26.08 -11.75
CA GLN A 267 5.17 -26.75 -12.66
C GLN A 267 5.61 -26.71 -14.13
N ALA A 268 6.33 -25.66 -14.53
CA ALA A 268 6.90 -25.56 -15.87
C ALA A 268 8.16 -26.43 -16.07
N GLY A 269 8.67 -27.10 -15.03
CA GLY A 269 9.94 -27.83 -15.09
C GLY A 269 11.15 -26.92 -15.29
N GLU A 270 11.02 -25.65 -14.89
CA GLU A 270 12.02 -24.60 -15.14
C GLU A 270 12.91 -24.30 -13.95
N LEU A 271 12.72 -24.97 -12.79
CA LEU A 271 13.60 -24.76 -11.65
C LEU A 271 15.02 -25.22 -11.99
N GLU A 272 15.98 -24.39 -11.57
CA GLU A 272 17.39 -24.73 -11.68
C GLU A 272 17.92 -25.26 -10.34
N SER A 273 19.24 -25.22 -10.14
CA SER A 273 19.84 -25.63 -8.87
C SER A 273 19.32 -24.80 -7.70
N ILE A 274 19.25 -25.40 -6.51
CA ILE A 274 18.84 -24.70 -5.27
C ILE A 274 19.65 -23.42 -5.05
N ARG A 275 20.94 -23.43 -5.38
CA ARG A 275 21.82 -22.26 -5.29
C ARG A 275 21.36 -21.12 -6.19
N GLN A 276 20.95 -21.41 -7.42
CA GLN A 276 20.46 -20.39 -8.36
C GLN A 276 19.09 -19.86 -7.94
N GLU A 277 18.21 -20.72 -7.45
CA GLU A 277 16.89 -20.31 -6.96
C GLU A 277 16.97 -19.48 -5.68
N SER A 278 17.80 -19.89 -4.71
CA SER A 278 18.08 -19.09 -3.50
C SER A 278 18.70 -17.74 -3.84
N ARG A 279 19.61 -17.68 -4.83
CA ARG A 279 20.16 -16.40 -5.31
C ARG A 279 19.06 -15.52 -5.89
N ARG A 280 18.14 -16.09 -6.69
CA ARG A 280 17.05 -15.34 -7.30
C ARG A 280 16.09 -14.75 -6.27
N LEU A 281 15.77 -15.55 -5.25
CA LEU A 281 14.97 -15.14 -4.10
C LEU A 281 15.66 -13.99 -3.36
N LEU A 282 16.94 -14.14 -3.01
CA LEU A 282 17.69 -13.11 -2.31
C LEU A 282 17.78 -11.81 -3.12
N CYS A 283 18.03 -11.90 -4.44
CA CYS A 283 18.01 -10.72 -5.30
C CYS A 283 16.63 -10.06 -5.33
N GLY A 284 15.54 -10.83 -5.35
CA GLY A 284 14.17 -10.30 -5.28
C GLY A 284 13.89 -9.56 -3.97
N LEU A 285 14.28 -10.15 -2.84
CA LEU A 285 14.18 -9.52 -1.52
C LEU A 285 15.00 -8.23 -1.44
N LEU A 286 16.23 -8.23 -1.97
CA LEU A 286 17.08 -7.03 -2.00
C LEU A 286 16.49 -5.94 -2.90
N CYS A 287 15.91 -6.29 -4.05
CA CYS A 287 15.25 -5.34 -4.94
C CYS A 287 14.04 -4.67 -4.26
N TRP A 288 13.19 -5.46 -3.62
CA TRP A 288 12.06 -4.96 -2.85
C TRP A 288 12.53 -4.12 -1.65
N GLY A 289 13.42 -4.66 -0.81
CA GLY A 289 13.86 -4.00 0.42
C GLY A 289 14.64 -2.70 0.16
N SER A 290 15.51 -2.67 -0.84
CA SER A 290 16.24 -1.44 -1.21
C SER A 290 15.30 -0.35 -1.74
N SER A 291 14.34 -0.71 -2.59
CA SER A 291 13.37 0.26 -3.13
C SER A 291 12.40 0.77 -2.06
N TYR A 292 11.97 -0.08 -1.13
CA TYR A 292 11.22 0.31 0.07
C TYR A 292 12.02 1.31 0.91
N ALA A 293 13.28 1.00 1.21
CA ALA A 293 14.15 1.87 2.00
C ALA A 293 14.40 3.22 1.30
N ILE A 294 14.59 3.23 -0.03
CA ILE A 294 14.72 4.45 -0.82
C ILE A 294 13.44 5.31 -0.69
N MET A 295 12.26 4.72 -0.80
CA MET A 295 10.99 5.44 -0.66
C MET A 295 10.81 6.00 0.77
N PHE A 296 11.19 5.22 1.79
CA PHE A 296 11.16 5.66 3.18
C PHE A 296 12.10 6.86 3.41
N ILE A 297 13.37 6.75 3.01
CA ILE A 297 14.37 7.83 3.13
C ILE A 297 13.90 9.08 2.37
N THR A 298 13.28 8.89 1.20
CA THR A 298 12.74 10.01 0.41
C THR A 298 11.70 10.82 1.20
N LYS A 299 10.83 10.18 2.00
CA LYS A 299 9.87 10.89 2.86
C LYS A 299 10.59 11.80 3.85
N TRP A 300 11.60 11.26 4.54
CA TRP A 300 12.36 11.99 5.55
C TRP A 300 13.15 13.14 4.96
N LEU A 301 13.81 12.92 3.81
CA LEU A 301 14.51 13.99 3.10
C LEU A 301 13.55 15.11 2.67
N LEU A 302 12.38 14.76 2.15
CA LEU A 302 11.35 15.76 1.80
C LEU A 302 10.81 16.48 3.05
N ALA A 303 10.61 15.77 4.16
CA ALA A 303 10.20 16.39 5.42
C ALA A 303 11.24 17.43 5.89
N VAL A 304 12.52 17.10 5.86
CA VAL A 304 13.60 18.05 6.21
C VAL A 304 13.61 19.26 5.28
N VAL A 305 13.51 19.04 3.96
CA VAL A 305 13.58 20.12 2.95
C VAL A 305 12.34 21.03 3.00
N VAL A 306 11.14 20.46 3.12
CA VAL A 306 9.87 21.19 3.04
C VAL A 306 9.45 21.76 4.40
N LEU A 307 9.68 21.04 5.50
CA LEU A 307 9.29 21.49 6.84
C LEU A 307 10.38 22.32 7.51
N GLY A 308 11.66 22.17 7.14
CA GLY A 308 12.79 22.85 7.78
C GLY A 308 13.10 22.34 9.19
N ARG A 309 13.74 23.17 10.03
CA ARG A 309 14.14 22.86 11.43
C ARG A 309 12.98 22.59 12.42
N HIS A 310 11.74 22.47 11.95
CA HIS A 310 10.60 22.12 12.80
C HIS A 310 10.63 20.68 13.33
N LEU A 311 11.56 19.84 12.88
CA LEU A 311 11.77 18.48 13.38
C LEU A 311 12.46 18.42 14.77
N GLU A 312 13.01 19.53 15.27
CA GLU A 312 13.75 19.57 16.56
C GLU A 312 12.85 19.84 17.79
N ARG A 313 11.53 19.98 17.63
CA ARG A 313 10.58 20.33 18.72
C ARG A 313 9.52 19.27 19.02
N GLN A 314 9.81 18.00 18.75
CA GLN A 314 9.00 16.87 19.24
C GLN A 314 9.75 16.11 20.32
#